data_AF-F5YP61-F1
#
_entry.id   AF-F5YP61-F1
#
_cell.length_a   1.000
_cell.length_b   1.000
_cell.length_c   1.000
_cell.angle_alpha   90.00
_cell.angle_beta   90.00
_cell.angle_gamma   90.00
#
_symmetry.space_group_name_H-M   'P 1'
#
loop_
_entity.id
_entity.type
_entity.pdbx_description
1 polymer ?
#
loop_
_entity_poly.entity_id
_entity_poly.type
_entity_poly.pdbx_seq_one_letter_code
_entity_poly.pdbx_strand_id
1 'polypeptide(L)'
;MDKKRIKWQWGQNRAALMLGLMLVVSLWFTATVMAGPAAEKNTYVPGGFKAGSVTEGKNQIPYRYFDPTVDPIAVNRASADGKYPLVLYLHGEKGLGTDNIAQLTESNGATFWVADDLITKNPVYVLAPQCPQGKTWTDDVVYTLVFKALNDLINANASIDTNRLYIVGISLGGNGVWDYILKNPTKFAGALPISAQVDQKYYENNGAAFKAIANMAIWVNHAADDDVVPVNAMTDAVDALKAAGSACIKSENYTPGSIVPPHEAWQKIFTGLTAYNWLFEQSLTRSNGNTTNPSLGYTIKKTIGGVTEILDYELGKIHVVEDAEKVVIIDTGMGAGNLYEFIRDNVLINKTLPISIFITHRHGDHISRLDNFVGQDQLKAVYVHETEEDSYPSRLGPDIGKLQTIKDGFSIPLGGDKLEAFEVIGHTPGSLVYFYKNIIFSGDAIGSGDAWMQIGMCSIVDYQKNVQKLLDRIGNNSYFILPGHYEYRKQFNQLYAQNMLTCVNGVIKGTITPGIYQRNNSAIATYMNGGQNANLIYFTEKVFNF
;
A
#
# COMPACT_ATOMS: atom_id res chain seq x y z
N MET A 1 -28.39 51.66 -22.56
CA MET A 1 -29.38 52.75 -22.54
C MET A 1 -29.85 52.85 -21.09
N ASP A 2 -29.23 53.76 -20.32
CA ASP A 2 -29.68 55.15 -20.05
C ASP A 2 -30.69 55.18 -18.90
N LYS A 3 -30.66 56.07 -17.89
CA LYS A 3 -29.82 57.21 -17.46
C LYS A 3 -30.47 57.72 -16.16
N LYS A 4 -29.72 58.19 -15.14
CA LYS A 4 -29.64 59.60 -14.65
C LYS A 4 -29.22 59.54 -13.16
N ARG A 5 -28.50 60.46 -12.52
CA ARG A 5 -27.60 61.60 -12.84
C ARG A 5 -27.32 62.27 -11.47
N ILE A 6 -26.06 62.51 -11.08
CA ILE A 6 -25.58 63.62 -10.20
C ILE A 6 -24.06 63.78 -10.52
N LYS A 7 -23.57 64.74 -11.35
CA LYS A 7 -23.16 66.17 -11.13
C LYS A 7 -22.12 66.35 -10.00
N TRP A 8 -20.89 66.87 -10.20
CA TRP A 8 -20.46 68.22 -10.64
C TRP A 8 -18.92 68.22 -10.94
N GLN A 9 -18.41 68.52 -12.16
CA GLN A 9 -17.83 69.80 -12.70
C GLN A 9 -16.48 70.29 -12.08
N TRP A 10 -15.51 70.89 -12.78
CA TRP A 10 -14.80 70.70 -14.07
C TRP A 10 -13.66 71.76 -14.15
N GLY A 11 -12.52 71.40 -14.78
CA GLY A 11 -11.59 72.30 -15.50
C GLY A 11 -10.25 72.65 -14.82
N GLN A 12 -9.07 72.70 -15.46
CA GLN A 12 -8.58 72.33 -16.79
C GLN A 12 -7.02 72.31 -16.78
N ASN A 13 -6.43 71.35 -17.52
CA ASN A 13 -5.22 71.39 -18.39
C ASN A 13 -3.81 71.92 -17.97
N ARG A 14 -2.85 70.95 -17.95
CA ARG A 14 -1.60 70.78 -18.75
C ARG A 14 -0.36 71.73 -18.65
N ALA A 15 0.76 71.09 -18.24
CA ALA A 15 2.08 70.93 -18.91
C ALA A 15 3.32 71.84 -18.62
N ALA A 16 4.48 71.14 -18.44
CA ALA A 16 5.90 71.48 -18.74
C ALA A 16 6.67 72.45 -17.80
N LEU A 17 7.98 72.37 -17.48
CA LEU A 17 9.16 71.66 -18.02
C LEU A 17 10.37 71.67 -17.01
N MET A 18 11.24 70.65 -17.08
CA MET A 18 12.71 70.51 -16.82
C MET A 18 13.53 71.42 -15.87
N LEU A 19 14.44 70.81 -15.07
CA LEU A 19 15.91 70.74 -15.29
C LEU A 19 16.65 70.13 -14.08
N GLY A 20 17.48 69.10 -14.31
CA GLY A 20 18.45 68.55 -13.36
C GLY A 20 19.79 68.34 -14.05
N LEU A 21 20.80 69.09 -13.61
CA LEU A 21 22.18 69.10 -14.08
C LEU A 21 22.92 67.80 -13.69
N MET A 22 23.69 67.20 -14.61
CA MET A 22 25.15 67.01 -14.49
C MET A 22 25.67 66.04 -15.56
N LEU A 23 26.72 66.46 -16.26
CA LEU A 23 27.49 65.68 -17.23
C LEU A 23 28.95 66.14 -17.11
N VAL A 24 29.87 65.26 -16.71
CA VAL A 24 31.26 65.23 -17.20
C VAL A 24 31.73 63.77 -17.24
N VAL A 25 32.45 63.46 -18.31
CA VAL A 25 32.77 62.16 -18.92
C VAL A 25 34.22 61.74 -18.64
N SER A 26 34.50 60.44 -18.85
CA SER A 26 35.78 59.77 -19.26
C SER A 26 36.55 59.02 -18.14
N LEU A 27 37.12 57.81 -18.30
CA LEU A 27 37.57 57.01 -19.46
C LEU A 27 37.64 55.48 -19.11
N TRP A 28 37.18 54.65 -20.04
CA TRP A 28 37.63 53.31 -20.51
C TRP A 28 38.40 52.32 -19.61
N PHE A 29 37.80 51.14 -19.42
CA PHE A 29 38.49 49.85 -19.47
C PHE A 29 37.64 48.84 -20.27
N THR A 30 38.23 48.24 -21.29
CA THR A 30 37.67 47.12 -22.05
C THR A 30 37.62 45.88 -21.15
N ALA A 31 36.43 45.43 -20.76
CA ALA A 31 36.24 44.15 -20.09
C ALA A 31 35.71 43.13 -21.11
N THR A 32 36.53 42.15 -21.42
CA THR A 32 36.12 40.87 -22.00
C THR A 32 35.06 40.26 -21.10
N VAL A 33 33.82 40.13 -21.57
CA VAL A 33 32.77 39.40 -20.83
C VAL A 33 33.10 37.91 -20.93
N MET A 34 33.76 37.38 -19.90
CA MET A 34 33.71 35.94 -19.61
C MET A 34 32.29 35.63 -19.18
N ALA A 35 31.58 34.80 -19.95
CA ALA A 35 30.30 34.26 -19.54
C ALA A 35 30.50 33.40 -18.28
N GLY A 36 30.07 33.92 -17.13
CA GLY A 36 29.92 33.12 -15.91
C GLY A 36 28.76 32.11 -16.08
N PRO A 37 28.77 30.99 -15.36
CA PRO A 37 27.69 30.01 -15.43
C PRO A 37 26.39 30.70 -15.00
N ALA A 38 25.34 30.55 -15.81
CA ALA A 38 24.02 31.04 -15.50
C ALA A 38 23.59 30.48 -14.14
N ALA A 39 23.33 31.36 -13.18
CA ALA A 39 22.68 30.98 -11.93
C ALA A 39 21.34 30.34 -12.28
N GLU A 40 21.21 29.04 -11.98
CA GLU A 40 19.98 28.29 -12.15
C GLU A 40 18.83 29.02 -11.44
N LYS A 41 17.75 29.28 -12.18
CA LYS A 41 16.50 29.71 -11.57
C LYS A 41 16.10 28.63 -10.59
N ASN A 42 16.11 28.98 -9.31
CA ASN A 42 15.66 28.18 -8.19
C ASN A 42 14.14 27.96 -8.33
N THR A 43 13.75 27.02 -9.20
CA THR A 43 12.38 26.54 -9.34
C THR A 43 12.12 25.54 -8.24
N TYR A 44 11.12 25.83 -7.42
CA TYR A 44 10.61 24.96 -6.36
C TYR A 44 10.58 23.50 -6.83
N VAL A 45 11.30 22.62 -6.11
CA VAL A 45 11.28 21.17 -6.36
C VAL A 45 10.33 20.52 -5.35
N PRO A 46 9.23 19.89 -5.80
CA PRO A 46 8.33 19.15 -4.91
C PRO A 46 9.10 18.12 -4.08
N GLY A 47 8.86 18.08 -2.78
CA GLY A 47 9.28 16.96 -1.91
C GLY A 47 10.78 16.78 -1.68
N GLY A 48 11.63 17.79 -1.92
CA GLY A 48 13.08 17.69 -1.59
C GLY A 48 13.92 16.88 -2.57
N PHE A 49 13.41 16.61 -3.78
CA PHE A 49 14.18 15.92 -4.83
C PHE A 49 15.39 16.75 -5.31
N LYS A 50 16.50 16.07 -5.56
CA LYS A 50 17.72 16.62 -6.15
C LYS A 50 17.69 16.42 -7.67
N ALA A 51 18.21 17.39 -8.42
CA ALA A 51 18.35 17.29 -9.88
C ALA A 51 19.62 16.53 -10.26
N GLY A 52 19.56 15.79 -11.35
CA GLY A 52 20.71 15.22 -12.02
C GLY A 52 20.46 15.01 -13.52
N SER A 53 21.49 14.59 -14.22
CA SER A 53 21.39 14.11 -15.60
C SER A 53 22.36 12.97 -15.80
N VAL A 54 22.04 12.08 -16.74
CA VAL A 54 22.89 10.96 -17.13
C VAL A 54 23.19 11.10 -18.62
N THR A 55 24.45 10.88 -19.00
CA THR A 55 24.92 11.03 -20.37
C THR A 55 25.63 9.76 -20.81
N GLU A 56 25.40 9.36 -22.05
CA GLU A 56 26.12 8.28 -22.73
C GLU A 56 26.32 8.66 -24.21
N GLY A 57 27.59 8.87 -24.57
CA GLY A 57 27.94 9.47 -25.85
C GLY A 57 27.29 10.83 -26.03
N LYS A 58 26.44 10.96 -27.06
CA LYS A 58 25.69 12.19 -27.38
C LYS A 58 24.30 12.27 -26.74
N ASN A 59 23.86 11.19 -26.09
CA ASN A 59 22.52 11.11 -25.54
C ASN A 59 22.54 11.49 -24.06
N GLN A 60 21.54 12.26 -23.62
CA GLN A 60 21.39 12.67 -22.24
C GLN A 60 19.90 12.65 -21.88
N ILE A 61 19.59 12.18 -20.67
CA ILE A 61 18.27 12.37 -20.06
C ILE A 61 18.43 13.02 -18.68
N PRO A 62 17.55 13.97 -18.31
CA PRO A 62 17.52 14.48 -16.96
C PRO A 62 16.81 13.49 -16.03
N TYR A 63 17.13 13.56 -14.74
CA TYR A 63 16.44 12.82 -13.70
C TYR A 63 16.31 13.64 -12.42
N ARG A 64 15.38 13.20 -11.58
CA ARG A 64 15.24 13.63 -10.19
C ARG A 64 15.48 12.44 -9.29
N TYR A 65 16.10 12.66 -8.13
CA TYR A 65 16.16 11.63 -7.11
C TYR A 65 15.92 12.19 -5.71
N PHE A 66 15.27 11.40 -4.87
CA PHE A 66 15.11 11.68 -3.45
C PHE A 66 16.04 10.78 -2.65
N ASP A 67 16.64 11.36 -1.62
CA ASP A 67 17.59 10.71 -0.73
C ASP A 67 17.09 10.83 0.71
N PRO A 68 16.64 9.73 1.35
CA PRO A 68 16.03 9.77 2.67
C PRO A 68 17.01 10.15 3.79
N THR A 69 18.30 10.24 3.50
CA THR A 69 19.36 10.47 4.51
C THR A 69 19.75 11.93 4.68
N VAL A 70 19.33 12.84 3.80
CA VAL A 70 19.91 14.21 3.69
C VAL A 70 18.90 15.33 3.98
N ASP A 71 18.09 15.16 5.02
CA ASP A 71 17.08 16.14 5.47
C ASP A 71 17.22 16.38 6.99
N PRO A 72 17.13 17.62 7.53
CA PRO A 72 17.17 17.88 8.99
C PRO A 72 16.12 17.12 9.84
N ILE A 73 15.12 16.46 9.23
CA ILE A 73 14.22 15.49 9.90
C ILE A 73 14.88 14.09 10.09
N ALA A 74 16.15 13.92 9.68
CA ALA A 74 16.93 12.67 9.70
C ALA A 74 16.90 11.89 11.03
N VAL A 75 16.64 12.56 12.16
CA VAL A 75 16.59 11.92 13.48
C VAL A 75 15.47 10.86 13.60
N ASN A 76 14.44 10.90 12.74
CA ASN A 76 13.31 9.97 12.77
C ASN A 76 13.14 9.09 11.51
N ARG A 77 14.13 9.06 10.60
CA ARG A 77 14.07 8.31 9.31
C ARG A 77 15.15 7.22 9.20
N ALA A 78 15.76 6.79 10.30
CA ALA A 78 16.73 5.70 10.27
C ALA A 78 16.02 4.35 10.08
N SER A 79 16.42 3.57 9.06
CA SER A 79 16.07 2.14 9.05
C SER A 79 16.89 1.44 10.13
N ALA A 80 16.38 0.32 10.66
CA ALA A 80 17.05 -0.41 11.75
C ALA A 80 18.46 -0.91 11.37
N ASP A 81 18.72 -1.13 10.07
CA ASP A 81 19.97 -1.64 9.51
C ASP A 81 20.76 -0.60 8.71
N GLY A 82 20.28 0.64 8.61
CA GLY A 82 20.86 1.70 7.77
C GLY A 82 20.76 1.45 6.25
N LYS A 83 19.96 0.47 5.82
CA LYS A 83 19.69 0.12 4.43
C LYS A 83 18.27 0.50 4.00
N TYR A 84 18.17 1.16 2.85
CA TYR A 84 16.92 1.73 2.34
C TYR A 84 16.56 1.15 0.97
N PRO A 85 15.28 0.83 0.73
CA PRO A 85 14.82 0.44 -0.60
C PRO A 85 14.96 1.62 -1.58
N LEU A 86 14.85 1.31 -2.87
CA LEU A 86 14.79 2.31 -3.95
C LEU A 86 13.59 2.04 -4.85
N VAL A 87 12.80 3.06 -5.14
CA VAL A 87 11.75 3.05 -6.16
C VAL A 87 12.24 3.74 -7.42
N LEU A 88 12.32 3.00 -8.54
CA LEU A 88 12.45 3.55 -9.88
C LEU A 88 11.04 3.85 -10.42
N TYR A 89 10.72 5.14 -10.56
CA TYR A 89 9.45 5.60 -11.09
C TYR A 89 9.55 5.95 -12.58
N LEU A 90 8.73 5.33 -13.42
CA LEU A 90 8.60 5.62 -14.85
C LEU A 90 7.28 6.36 -15.11
N HIS A 91 7.39 7.61 -15.56
CA HIS A 91 6.25 8.50 -15.79
C HIS A 91 5.43 8.13 -17.05
N GLY A 92 4.18 8.57 -17.10
CA GLY A 92 3.27 8.44 -18.25
C GLY A 92 3.59 9.44 -19.38
N GLU A 93 2.75 9.51 -20.41
CA GLU A 93 3.01 10.39 -21.56
C GLU A 93 3.08 11.89 -21.16
N LYS A 94 2.31 12.29 -20.13
CA LYS A 94 2.27 13.69 -19.64
C LYS A 94 3.58 14.15 -18.99
N GLY A 95 4.44 13.23 -18.57
CA GLY A 95 5.76 13.54 -18.00
C GLY A 95 6.88 13.71 -19.01
N LEU A 96 6.65 13.43 -20.31
CA LEU A 96 7.67 13.55 -21.35
C LEU A 96 8.23 14.97 -21.44
N GLY A 97 9.54 15.10 -21.66
CA GLY A 97 10.15 16.41 -21.85
C GLY A 97 11.62 16.48 -21.45
N THR A 98 12.07 17.71 -21.21
CA THR A 98 13.45 18.04 -20.82
C THR A 98 13.51 19.08 -19.70
N ASP A 99 12.37 19.47 -19.14
CA ASP A 99 12.26 20.48 -18.08
C ASP A 99 12.73 19.97 -16.70
N ASN A 100 12.91 18.65 -16.58
CA ASN A 100 13.20 17.93 -15.35
C ASN A 100 12.17 18.21 -14.24
N ILE A 101 10.90 18.45 -14.58
CA ILE A 101 9.83 18.75 -13.64
C ILE A 101 8.57 17.92 -13.93
N ALA A 102 8.15 17.80 -15.19
CA ALA A 102 6.86 17.19 -15.54
C ALA A 102 6.70 15.75 -15.00
N GLN A 103 7.80 14.98 -14.94
CA GLN A 103 7.79 13.61 -14.40
C GLN A 103 7.49 13.52 -12.90
N LEU A 104 7.63 14.62 -12.15
CA LEU A 104 7.27 14.67 -10.73
C LEU A 104 5.81 15.07 -10.51
N THR A 105 5.22 15.83 -11.44
CA THR A 105 3.94 16.52 -11.22
C THR A 105 2.76 15.93 -11.99
N GLU A 106 3.00 15.04 -12.97
CA GLU A 106 1.92 14.50 -13.82
C GLU A 106 0.87 13.66 -13.06
N SER A 107 1.26 12.99 -11.97
CA SER A 107 0.43 11.95 -11.33
C SER A 107 0.71 11.73 -9.84
N ASN A 108 1.64 12.49 -9.24
CA ASN A 108 2.27 12.22 -7.94
C ASN A 108 3.02 10.89 -7.85
N GLY A 109 3.23 10.14 -8.94
CA GLY A 109 3.82 8.80 -8.87
C GLY A 109 5.27 8.76 -8.36
N ALA A 110 6.04 9.84 -8.54
CA ALA A 110 7.36 10.00 -7.92
C ALA A 110 7.27 10.51 -6.47
N THR A 111 6.38 11.46 -6.19
CA THR A 111 6.33 12.20 -4.91
C THR A 111 5.54 11.48 -3.82
N PHE A 112 4.64 10.57 -4.18
CA PHE A 112 3.82 9.79 -3.26
C PHE A 112 4.65 9.12 -2.16
N TRP A 113 5.73 8.43 -2.54
CA TRP A 113 6.58 7.66 -1.62
C TRP A 113 7.26 8.50 -0.54
N VAL A 114 7.40 9.81 -0.79
CA VAL A 114 8.15 10.74 0.06
C VAL A 114 7.25 11.74 0.79
N ALA A 115 5.93 11.53 0.76
CA ALA A 115 5.00 12.28 1.62
C ALA A 115 5.41 12.14 3.10
N ASP A 116 5.23 13.20 3.91
CA ASP A 116 5.79 13.30 5.26
C ASP A 116 5.46 12.09 6.17
N ASP A 117 4.24 11.57 6.09
CA ASP A 117 3.79 10.40 6.86
C ASP A 117 4.27 9.06 6.29
N LEU A 118 4.54 9.00 4.99
CA LEU A 118 5.04 7.79 4.32
C LEU A 118 6.56 7.67 4.42
N ILE A 119 7.30 8.78 4.31
CA ILE A 119 8.75 8.74 4.39
C ILE A 119 9.26 8.48 5.80
N THR A 120 8.52 8.92 6.83
CA THR A 120 8.80 8.59 8.23
C THR A 120 8.54 7.12 8.54
N LYS A 121 7.69 6.48 7.75
CA LYS A 121 7.22 5.10 7.94
C LYS A 121 8.05 4.08 7.17
N ASN A 122 8.37 4.36 5.91
CA ASN A 122 9.37 3.63 5.13
C ASN A 122 10.28 4.63 4.43
N PRO A 123 11.40 5.01 5.06
CA PRO A 123 12.41 5.82 4.40
C PRO A 123 12.91 5.12 3.13
N VAL A 124 12.92 5.82 2.00
CA VAL A 124 13.10 5.23 0.66
C VAL A 124 13.82 6.20 -0.28
N TYR A 125 14.69 5.67 -1.13
CA TYR A 125 15.21 6.41 -2.28
C TYR A 125 14.17 6.39 -3.41
N VAL A 126 14.02 7.49 -4.13
CA VAL A 126 13.21 7.52 -5.35
C VAL A 126 14.09 8.01 -6.49
N LEU A 127 14.08 7.32 -7.63
CA LEU A 127 14.70 7.77 -8.86
C LEU A 127 13.61 7.96 -9.93
N ALA A 128 13.49 9.17 -10.45
CA ALA A 128 12.50 9.59 -11.43
C ALA A 128 13.21 10.22 -12.65
N PRO A 129 13.69 9.39 -13.61
CA PRO A 129 14.18 9.88 -14.90
C PRO A 129 13.06 10.54 -15.70
N GLN A 130 13.41 11.42 -16.63
CA GLN A 130 12.47 11.99 -17.59
C GLN A 130 12.78 11.48 -18.99
N CYS A 131 11.81 10.77 -19.58
CA CYS A 131 11.88 10.32 -20.96
C CYS A 131 11.72 11.54 -21.91
N PRO A 132 12.58 11.70 -22.93
CA PRO A 132 12.48 12.82 -23.87
C PRO A 132 11.21 12.78 -24.72
N GLN A 133 10.76 13.94 -25.19
CA GLN A 133 9.68 14.04 -26.16
C GLN A 133 9.97 13.18 -27.41
N GLY A 134 8.97 12.41 -27.87
CA GLY A 134 9.09 11.55 -29.06
C GLY A 134 9.84 10.23 -28.82
N LYS A 135 10.17 9.92 -27.57
CA LYS A 135 10.74 8.63 -27.15
C LYS A 135 9.78 7.88 -26.24
N THR A 136 10.06 6.60 -26.05
CA THR A 136 9.36 5.71 -25.11
C THR A 136 10.38 5.10 -24.15
N TRP A 137 9.90 4.52 -23.05
CA TRP A 137 10.78 3.80 -22.11
C TRP A 137 11.41 2.55 -22.71
N THR A 138 10.79 1.97 -23.74
CA THR A 138 11.25 0.78 -24.48
C THR A 138 12.33 1.09 -25.51
N ASP A 139 12.65 2.36 -25.76
CA ASP A 139 13.77 2.77 -26.62
C ASP A 139 15.11 2.37 -25.96
N ASP A 140 15.96 1.67 -26.70
CA ASP A 140 17.21 1.10 -26.16
C ASP A 140 18.18 2.15 -25.59
N VAL A 141 18.19 3.36 -26.17
CA VAL A 141 19.02 4.46 -25.65
C VAL A 141 18.47 4.96 -24.33
N VAL A 142 17.15 5.15 -24.25
CA VAL A 142 16.49 5.56 -22.99
C VAL A 142 16.68 4.49 -21.92
N TYR A 143 16.45 3.22 -22.24
CA TYR A 143 16.70 2.08 -21.35
C TYR A 143 18.12 2.09 -20.79
N THR A 144 19.13 2.25 -21.65
CA THR A 144 20.54 2.22 -21.24
C THR A 144 20.87 3.38 -20.30
N LEU A 145 20.39 4.59 -20.63
CA LEU A 145 20.58 5.76 -19.78
C LEU A 145 19.88 5.62 -18.42
N VAL A 146 18.67 5.06 -18.36
CA VAL A 146 17.97 4.82 -17.09
C VAL A 146 18.74 3.83 -16.21
N PHE A 147 19.20 2.71 -16.78
CA PHE A 147 20.01 1.75 -16.03
C PHE A 147 21.35 2.33 -15.60
N LYS A 148 21.96 3.20 -16.41
CA LYS A 148 23.15 3.94 -16.01
C LYS A 148 22.87 4.87 -14.83
N ALA A 149 21.80 5.67 -14.87
CA ALA A 149 21.42 6.54 -13.75
C ALA A 149 21.13 5.74 -12.46
N LEU A 150 20.43 4.60 -12.59
CA LEU A 150 20.16 3.71 -11.46
C LEU A 150 21.45 3.17 -10.85
N ASN A 151 22.37 2.66 -11.67
CA ASN A 151 23.64 2.12 -11.18
C ASN A 151 24.55 3.21 -10.61
N ASP A 152 24.61 4.40 -11.23
CA ASP A 152 25.37 5.55 -10.71
C ASP A 152 24.84 5.96 -9.32
N LEU A 153 23.52 6.02 -9.14
CA LEU A 153 22.90 6.34 -7.86
C LEU A 153 23.18 5.27 -6.78
N ILE A 154 23.08 3.99 -7.13
CA ILE A 154 23.43 2.86 -6.25
C ILE A 154 24.90 2.95 -5.82
N ASN A 155 25.81 3.19 -6.75
CA ASN A 155 27.24 3.27 -6.47
C ASN A 155 27.60 4.48 -5.61
N ALA A 156 26.87 5.59 -5.76
CA ALA A 156 27.07 6.80 -4.96
C ALA A 156 26.52 6.68 -3.53
N ASN A 157 25.61 5.74 -3.26
CA ASN A 157 24.91 5.62 -1.98
C ASN A 157 24.93 4.17 -1.47
N ALA A 158 25.94 3.84 -0.68
CA ALA A 158 26.09 2.50 -0.07
C ALA A 158 24.95 2.12 0.89
N SER A 159 24.08 3.06 1.27
CA SER A 159 22.87 2.85 2.06
C SER A 159 21.70 2.29 1.24
N ILE A 160 21.77 2.26 -0.10
CA ILE A 160 20.74 1.61 -0.91
C ILE A 160 20.81 0.08 -0.75
N ASP A 161 19.66 -0.53 -0.49
CA ASP A 161 19.46 -1.97 -0.43
C ASP A 161 19.17 -2.52 -1.83
N THR A 162 20.15 -3.17 -2.44
CA THR A 162 20.00 -3.77 -3.77
C THR A 162 19.07 -4.99 -3.78
N ASN A 163 18.69 -5.53 -2.61
CA ASN A 163 17.66 -6.56 -2.52
C ASN A 163 16.24 -5.99 -2.52
N ARG A 164 16.08 -4.65 -2.43
CA ARG A 164 14.78 -3.96 -2.42
C ARG A 164 14.74 -2.82 -3.44
N LEU A 165 15.08 -3.16 -4.67
CA LEU A 165 14.84 -2.31 -5.83
C LEU A 165 13.42 -2.57 -6.35
N TYR A 166 12.58 -1.54 -6.36
CA TYR A 166 11.22 -1.58 -6.85
C TYR A 166 11.10 -0.79 -8.14
N ILE A 167 10.18 -1.18 -9.01
CA ILE A 167 9.88 -0.45 -10.25
C ILE A 167 8.38 -0.19 -10.37
N VAL A 168 8.01 1.05 -10.60
CA VAL A 168 6.62 1.51 -10.64
C VAL A 168 6.44 2.41 -11.84
N GLY A 169 5.32 2.30 -12.55
CA GLY A 169 5.06 3.16 -13.68
C GLY A 169 3.62 3.12 -14.15
N ILE A 170 3.22 4.21 -14.79
CA ILE A 170 1.84 4.43 -15.24
C ILE A 170 1.78 4.56 -16.75
N SER A 171 0.74 4.03 -17.40
CA SER A 171 0.50 4.21 -18.84
C SER A 171 1.75 3.88 -19.66
N LEU A 172 2.29 4.84 -20.44
CA LEU A 172 3.58 4.74 -21.13
C LEU A 172 4.70 4.18 -20.22
N GLY A 173 4.81 4.70 -19.00
CA GLY A 173 5.72 4.24 -17.95
C GLY A 173 5.45 2.83 -17.47
N GLY A 174 4.19 2.43 -17.39
CA GLY A 174 3.80 1.06 -17.05
C GLY A 174 4.19 0.06 -18.15
N ASN A 175 4.15 0.46 -19.42
CA ASN A 175 4.73 -0.35 -20.51
C ASN A 175 6.25 -0.51 -20.32
N GLY A 176 6.92 0.55 -19.87
CA GLY A 176 8.33 0.53 -19.47
C GLY A 176 8.60 -0.44 -18.32
N VAL A 177 7.73 -0.49 -17.30
CA VAL A 177 7.84 -1.45 -16.20
C VAL A 177 7.89 -2.87 -16.74
N TRP A 178 6.93 -3.24 -17.61
CA TRP A 178 6.88 -4.56 -18.23
C TRP A 178 8.15 -4.88 -19.02
N ASP A 179 8.60 -3.98 -19.90
CA ASP A 179 9.82 -4.17 -20.68
C ASP A 179 11.05 -4.37 -19.78
N TYR A 180 11.16 -3.60 -18.69
CA TYR A 180 12.33 -3.61 -17.84
C TYR A 180 12.41 -4.87 -16.99
N ILE A 181 11.29 -5.34 -16.43
CA ILE A 181 11.29 -6.58 -15.63
C ILE A 181 11.47 -7.82 -16.52
N LEU A 182 10.93 -7.83 -17.74
CA LEU A 182 11.09 -8.94 -18.68
C LEU A 182 12.53 -9.03 -19.23
N LYS A 183 13.22 -7.89 -19.41
CA LYS A 183 14.65 -7.84 -19.73
C LYS A 183 15.56 -8.16 -18.53
N ASN A 184 15.09 -7.94 -17.30
CA ASN A 184 15.91 -8.02 -16.08
C ASN A 184 15.21 -8.83 -14.96
N PRO A 185 14.98 -10.14 -15.16
CA PRO A 185 14.14 -10.95 -14.27
C PRO A 185 14.62 -11.03 -12.81
N THR A 186 15.90 -10.72 -12.55
CA THR A 186 16.52 -10.81 -11.22
C THR A 186 16.86 -9.45 -10.59
N LYS A 187 16.55 -8.32 -11.24
CA LYS A 187 16.98 -6.99 -10.79
C LYS A 187 16.05 -6.37 -9.76
N PHE A 188 14.74 -6.57 -9.93
CA PHE A 188 13.71 -5.92 -9.11
C PHE A 188 13.04 -6.92 -8.17
N ALA A 189 12.81 -6.48 -6.94
CA ALA A 189 12.13 -7.24 -5.90
C ALA A 189 10.60 -7.18 -6.02
N GLY A 190 10.08 -6.09 -6.62
CA GLY A 190 8.64 -5.89 -6.78
C GLY A 190 8.33 -4.88 -7.88
N ALA A 191 7.20 -5.08 -8.57
CA ALA A 191 6.79 -4.24 -9.69
C ALA A 191 5.30 -3.85 -9.64
N LEU A 192 5.01 -2.59 -9.97
CA LEU A 192 3.65 -2.05 -10.14
C LEU A 192 3.48 -1.44 -11.55
N PRO A 193 3.13 -2.27 -12.56
CA PRO A 193 2.65 -1.77 -13.85
C PRO A 193 1.18 -1.34 -13.73
N ILE A 194 0.87 -0.09 -14.07
CA ILE A 194 -0.46 0.50 -13.89
C ILE A 194 -0.98 1.05 -15.22
N SER A 195 -2.21 0.70 -15.59
CA SER A 195 -2.86 1.09 -16.86
C SER A 195 -1.99 0.82 -18.08
N ALA A 196 -1.45 -0.40 -18.19
CA ALA A 196 -0.31 -0.71 -19.04
C ALA A 196 -0.49 -1.98 -19.88
N GLN A 197 0.34 -2.11 -20.91
CA GLN A 197 0.40 -3.26 -21.81
C GLN A 197 1.82 -3.83 -21.91
N VAL A 198 1.88 -5.15 -22.15
CA VAL A 198 3.11 -5.86 -22.51
C VAL A 198 3.27 -5.83 -24.04
N ASP A 199 4.47 -5.60 -24.53
CA ASP A 199 4.78 -5.69 -25.97
C ASP A 199 4.57 -7.13 -26.49
N GLN A 200 3.96 -7.26 -27.68
CA GLN A 200 3.63 -8.55 -28.28
C GLN A 200 4.81 -9.52 -28.35
N LYS A 201 6.04 -9.01 -28.56
CA LYS A 201 7.26 -9.81 -28.66
C LYS A 201 7.50 -10.71 -27.43
N TYR A 202 7.01 -10.33 -26.26
CA TYR A 202 7.21 -11.09 -25.02
C TYR A 202 6.26 -12.29 -24.88
N TYR A 203 5.16 -12.33 -25.62
CA TYR A 203 4.25 -13.47 -25.69
C TYR A 203 4.75 -14.57 -26.62
N GLU A 204 5.73 -14.26 -27.47
CA GLU A 204 6.34 -15.21 -28.38
C GLU A 204 7.18 -16.27 -27.65
N ASN A 205 7.78 -17.19 -28.39
CA ASN A 205 8.71 -18.20 -27.86
C ASN A 205 8.12 -19.02 -26.69
N ASN A 206 6.82 -19.34 -26.78
CA ASN A 206 6.09 -20.14 -25.79
C ASN A 206 6.16 -19.54 -24.36
N GLY A 207 6.05 -18.20 -24.29
CA GLY A 207 6.01 -17.44 -23.04
C GLY A 207 7.29 -17.49 -22.22
N ALA A 208 8.46 -17.73 -22.84
CA ALA A 208 9.73 -17.87 -22.13
C ALA A 208 10.06 -16.64 -21.26
N ALA A 209 9.71 -15.43 -21.71
CA ALA A 209 9.92 -14.21 -20.93
C ALA A 209 9.07 -14.18 -19.66
N PHE A 210 7.80 -14.61 -19.73
CA PHE A 210 6.93 -14.72 -18.56
C PHE A 210 7.40 -15.79 -17.58
N LYS A 211 7.92 -16.92 -18.06
CA LYS A 211 8.53 -17.96 -17.20
C LYS A 211 9.70 -17.43 -16.39
N ALA A 212 10.50 -16.53 -16.97
CA ALA A 212 11.65 -15.94 -16.29
C ALA A 212 11.26 -15.03 -15.10
N ILE A 213 10.03 -14.50 -15.08
CA ILE A 213 9.51 -13.63 -14.02
C ILE A 213 8.33 -14.25 -13.25
N ALA A 214 8.06 -15.54 -13.40
CA ALA A 214 6.89 -16.20 -12.81
C ALA A 214 6.84 -16.08 -11.27
N ASN A 215 8.00 -15.95 -10.62
CA ASN A 215 8.15 -15.77 -9.18
C ASN A 215 8.50 -14.33 -8.76
N MET A 216 8.47 -13.36 -9.69
CA MET A 216 8.61 -11.95 -9.32
C MET A 216 7.31 -11.45 -8.71
N ALA A 217 7.39 -10.72 -7.60
CA ALA A 217 6.23 -10.06 -7.00
C ALA A 217 5.75 -8.93 -7.93
N ILE A 218 4.61 -9.13 -8.59
CA ILE A 218 4.02 -8.17 -9.53
C ILE A 218 2.57 -7.92 -9.12
N TRP A 219 2.17 -6.65 -9.04
CA TRP A 219 0.77 -6.28 -8.83
C TRP A 219 0.29 -5.33 -9.94
N VAL A 220 -0.49 -5.89 -10.87
CA VAL A 220 -1.06 -5.16 -12.01
C VAL A 220 -2.32 -4.44 -11.58
N ASN A 221 -2.49 -3.18 -11.99
CA ASN A 221 -3.65 -2.36 -11.63
C ASN A 221 -4.23 -1.69 -12.88
N HIS A 222 -5.55 -1.81 -13.09
CA HIS A 222 -6.21 -1.33 -14.30
C HIS A 222 -7.67 -1.00 -14.01
N ALA A 223 -8.27 -0.05 -14.73
CA ALA A 223 -9.71 0.17 -14.70
C ALA A 223 -10.39 -0.64 -15.82
N ALA A 224 -11.51 -1.29 -15.51
CA ALA A 224 -12.22 -2.14 -16.47
C ALA A 224 -12.72 -1.36 -17.69
N ASP A 225 -12.95 -0.06 -17.53
CA ASP A 225 -13.42 0.89 -18.54
C ASP A 225 -12.33 1.88 -18.99
N ASP A 226 -11.04 1.55 -18.82
CA ASP A 226 -9.93 2.33 -19.37
C ASP A 226 -10.11 2.52 -20.89
N ASP A 227 -10.20 3.78 -21.31
CA ASP A 227 -10.50 4.22 -22.66
C ASP A 227 -9.25 4.50 -23.52
N VAL A 228 -8.06 4.33 -22.95
CA VAL A 228 -6.76 4.54 -23.63
C VAL A 228 -6.01 3.23 -23.78
N VAL A 229 -5.87 2.44 -22.71
CA VAL A 229 -5.26 1.10 -22.74
C VAL A 229 -6.34 0.09 -22.37
N PRO A 230 -6.86 -0.72 -23.31
CA PRO A 230 -7.98 -1.59 -23.00
C PRO A 230 -7.62 -2.66 -21.97
N VAL A 231 -8.58 -3.03 -21.12
CA VAL A 231 -8.37 -3.96 -19.98
C VAL A 231 -7.84 -5.34 -20.40
N ASN A 232 -8.01 -5.75 -21.65
CA ASN A 232 -7.44 -7.01 -22.14
C ASN A 232 -5.91 -7.04 -22.03
N ALA A 233 -5.24 -5.88 -22.12
CA ALA A 233 -3.81 -5.76 -21.92
C ALA A 233 -3.36 -6.25 -20.53
N MET A 234 -4.16 -5.99 -19.49
CA MET A 234 -3.95 -6.51 -18.14
C MET A 234 -4.24 -8.01 -18.10
N THR A 235 -5.39 -8.46 -18.61
CA THR A 235 -5.79 -9.87 -18.51
C THR A 235 -4.84 -10.79 -19.25
N ASP A 236 -4.38 -10.39 -20.44
CA ASP A 236 -3.44 -11.16 -21.26
C ASP A 236 -2.10 -11.38 -20.51
N ALA A 237 -1.58 -10.33 -19.87
CA ALA A 237 -0.33 -10.42 -19.10
C ALA A 237 -0.47 -11.28 -17.84
N VAL A 238 -1.59 -11.13 -17.11
CA VAL A 238 -1.90 -11.92 -15.91
C VAL A 238 -2.07 -13.39 -16.28
N ASP A 239 -2.80 -13.69 -17.36
CA ASP A 239 -3.03 -15.05 -17.82
C ASP A 239 -1.75 -15.70 -18.35
N ALA A 240 -0.89 -14.94 -19.05
CA ALA A 240 0.42 -15.42 -19.46
C ALA A 240 1.33 -15.76 -18.27
N LEU A 241 1.32 -14.96 -17.19
CA LEU A 241 2.05 -15.26 -15.96
C LEU A 241 1.49 -16.49 -15.24
N LYS A 242 0.17 -16.61 -15.12
CA LYS A 242 -0.47 -17.79 -14.54
C LYS A 242 -0.15 -19.05 -15.34
N ALA A 243 -0.23 -18.98 -16.68
CA ALA A 243 0.15 -20.07 -17.58
C ALA A 243 1.64 -20.43 -17.50
N ALA A 244 2.50 -19.45 -17.16
CA ALA A 244 3.92 -19.66 -16.86
C ALA A 244 4.17 -20.24 -15.46
N GLY A 245 3.13 -20.49 -14.67
CA GLY A 245 3.21 -21.08 -13.33
C GLY A 245 3.31 -20.06 -12.19
N SER A 246 3.04 -18.78 -12.44
CA SER A 246 3.06 -17.77 -11.38
C SER A 246 1.96 -18.02 -10.36
N ALA A 247 2.36 -18.21 -9.11
CA ALA A 247 1.48 -18.35 -7.95
C ALA A 247 1.44 -17.10 -7.06
N CYS A 248 2.05 -15.99 -7.51
CA CYS A 248 2.17 -14.76 -6.74
C CYS A 248 1.75 -13.48 -7.49
N ILE A 249 1.41 -13.58 -8.77
CA ILE A 249 0.88 -12.47 -9.56
C ILE A 249 -0.42 -11.96 -8.92
N LYS A 250 -0.45 -10.66 -8.61
CA LYS A 250 -1.61 -9.94 -8.12
C LYS A 250 -2.18 -9.05 -9.20
N SER A 251 -3.48 -8.84 -9.16
CA SER A 251 -4.20 -8.09 -10.18
C SER A 251 -5.40 -7.39 -9.55
N GLU A 252 -5.53 -6.08 -9.75
CA GLU A 252 -6.68 -5.28 -9.32
C GLU A 252 -7.35 -4.68 -10.56
N ASN A 253 -8.60 -5.07 -10.81
CA ASN A 253 -9.40 -4.57 -11.92
C ASN A 253 -10.54 -3.73 -11.35
N TYR A 254 -10.42 -2.40 -11.45
CA TYR A 254 -11.39 -1.48 -10.88
C TYR A 254 -12.69 -1.48 -11.69
N THR A 255 -13.84 -1.46 -11.02
CA THR A 255 -15.15 -1.54 -11.67
C THR A 255 -15.43 -0.35 -12.58
N PRO A 256 -16.19 -0.53 -13.67
CA PRO A 256 -16.54 0.56 -14.58
C PRO A 256 -17.16 1.76 -13.84
N GLY A 257 -16.71 2.97 -14.16
CA GLY A 257 -17.16 4.23 -13.56
C GLY A 257 -16.63 4.51 -12.15
N SER A 258 -15.81 3.61 -11.57
CA SER A 258 -15.26 3.80 -10.22
C SER A 258 -13.96 4.62 -10.17
N ILE A 259 -13.34 4.81 -11.33
CA ILE A 259 -12.14 5.64 -11.56
C ILE A 259 -12.50 6.74 -12.55
N VAL A 260 -12.15 7.98 -12.22
CA VAL A 260 -12.44 9.15 -13.08
C VAL A 260 -11.22 10.07 -13.14
N PRO A 261 -10.64 10.30 -14.33
CA PRO A 261 -10.95 9.63 -15.61
C PRO A 261 -10.50 8.14 -15.63
N PRO A 262 -11.16 7.26 -16.42
CA PRO A 262 -10.95 5.80 -16.34
C PRO A 262 -9.51 5.34 -16.55
N HIS A 263 -8.77 6.00 -17.44
CA HIS A 263 -7.36 5.67 -17.68
C HIS A 263 -6.46 5.83 -16.43
N GLU A 264 -6.84 6.68 -15.48
CA GLU A 264 -5.98 7.10 -14.37
C GLU A 264 -6.10 6.20 -13.13
N ALA A 265 -6.07 4.88 -13.32
CA ALA A 265 -6.11 3.87 -12.25
C ALA A 265 -5.02 4.08 -11.17
N TRP A 266 -3.92 4.75 -11.52
CA TRP A 266 -2.84 5.13 -10.60
C TRP A 266 -3.27 6.08 -9.49
N GLN A 267 -4.36 6.83 -9.66
CA GLN A 267 -4.87 7.68 -8.58
C GLN A 267 -5.13 6.84 -7.32
N LYS A 268 -5.61 5.59 -7.45
CA LYS A 268 -5.84 4.72 -6.29
C LYS A 268 -4.56 4.24 -5.65
N ILE A 269 -3.53 3.95 -6.45
CA ILE A 269 -2.23 3.53 -5.94
C ILE A 269 -1.55 4.66 -5.18
N PHE A 270 -1.59 5.88 -5.71
CA PHE A 270 -0.91 7.04 -5.13
C PHE A 270 -1.76 7.80 -4.10
N THR A 271 -2.90 7.24 -3.69
CA THR A 271 -3.66 7.70 -2.51
C THR A 271 -3.89 6.59 -1.48
N GLY A 272 -3.77 5.32 -1.87
CA GLY A 272 -4.02 4.15 -1.03
C GLY A 272 -2.75 3.56 -0.42
N LEU A 273 -2.90 2.81 0.68
CA LEU A 273 -1.76 2.22 1.38
C LEU A 273 -1.58 0.73 1.14
N THR A 274 -2.55 0.01 0.56
CA THR A 274 -2.46 -1.45 0.41
C THR A 274 -1.33 -1.85 -0.55
N ALA A 275 -1.31 -1.33 -1.78
CA ALA A 275 -0.25 -1.60 -2.75
C ALA A 275 1.11 -1.07 -2.28
N TYR A 276 1.12 0.10 -1.62
CA TYR A 276 2.31 0.63 -0.96
C TYR A 276 2.84 -0.35 0.09
N ASN A 277 2.01 -0.80 1.03
CA ASN A 277 2.44 -1.70 2.11
C ASN A 277 2.97 -3.01 1.53
N TRP A 278 2.22 -3.62 0.60
CA TRP A 278 2.64 -4.85 -0.07
C TRP A 278 3.98 -4.71 -0.78
N LEU A 279 4.24 -3.60 -1.48
CA LEU A 279 5.48 -3.43 -2.23
C LEU A 279 6.70 -3.43 -1.29
N PHE A 280 6.60 -2.77 -0.13
CA PHE A 280 7.66 -2.72 0.87
C PHE A 280 7.87 -4.03 1.64
N GLU A 281 6.99 -5.03 1.47
CA GLU A 281 7.19 -6.40 1.97
C GLU A 281 8.04 -7.27 1.04
N GLN A 282 8.33 -6.79 -0.17
CA GLN A 282 9.06 -7.55 -1.17
C GLN A 282 10.57 -7.33 -1.04
N SER A 283 11.33 -8.42 -1.17
CA SER A 283 12.80 -8.40 -1.27
C SER A 283 13.30 -9.60 -2.07
N LEU A 284 14.43 -9.44 -2.75
CA LEU A 284 15.12 -10.54 -3.43
C LEU A 284 15.66 -11.59 -2.43
N THR A 285 15.88 -11.22 -1.17
CA THR A 285 16.19 -12.19 -0.12
C THR A 285 15.00 -13.11 0.14
N ARG A 286 13.77 -12.56 0.21
CA ARG A 286 12.53 -13.34 0.39
C ARG A 286 12.26 -14.28 -0.80
N SER A 287 12.47 -13.81 -2.02
CA SER A 287 12.21 -14.60 -3.24
C SER A 287 13.42 -15.40 -3.74
N ASN A 288 14.54 -15.39 -3.02
CA ASN A 288 15.82 -15.95 -3.45
C ASN A 288 16.17 -15.53 -4.90
N GLY A 289 16.24 -14.22 -5.15
CA GLY A 289 16.51 -13.69 -6.48
C GLY A 289 15.41 -13.99 -7.51
N ASN A 290 14.14 -14.02 -7.09
CA ASN A 290 12.97 -14.41 -7.89
C ASN A 290 13.02 -15.87 -8.41
N THR A 291 13.72 -16.77 -7.72
CA THR A 291 13.69 -18.21 -8.03
C THR A 291 12.69 -18.97 -7.17
N THR A 292 12.24 -18.39 -6.07
CA THR A 292 11.24 -18.94 -5.15
C THR A 292 10.01 -18.04 -5.13
N ASN A 293 8.83 -18.66 -5.12
CA ASN A 293 7.57 -17.95 -4.99
C ASN A 293 7.53 -17.14 -3.68
N PRO A 294 7.43 -15.80 -3.73
CA PRO A 294 7.45 -14.94 -2.53
C PRO A 294 6.23 -15.14 -1.63
N SER A 295 5.14 -15.75 -2.13
CA SER A 295 3.96 -16.06 -1.32
C SER A 295 4.16 -17.21 -0.33
N LEU A 296 5.24 -17.98 -0.47
CA LEU A 296 5.62 -19.07 0.45
C LEU A 296 6.24 -18.57 1.77
N GLY A 297 6.51 -17.27 1.91
CA GLY A 297 7.13 -16.69 3.10
C GLY A 297 6.14 -15.98 4.02
N TYR A 298 6.43 -16.00 5.33
CA TYR A 298 5.83 -15.14 6.34
C TYR A 298 6.87 -14.11 6.82
N THR A 299 6.41 -13.03 7.45
CA THR A 299 7.30 -11.97 7.96
C THR A 299 6.90 -11.59 9.38
N ILE A 300 7.85 -11.67 10.31
CA ILE A 300 7.66 -11.13 11.66
C ILE A 300 7.74 -9.61 11.58
N LYS A 301 6.67 -8.90 11.99
CA LYS A 301 6.62 -7.43 11.94
C LYS A 301 7.15 -6.80 13.21
N LYS A 302 6.65 -7.26 14.34
CA LYS A 302 6.88 -6.64 15.63
C LYS A 302 6.56 -7.63 16.74
N THR A 303 7.24 -7.46 17.86
CA THR A 303 6.83 -8.04 19.14
C THR A 303 6.49 -6.90 20.09
N ILE A 304 5.23 -6.82 20.53
CA ILE A 304 4.75 -5.80 21.48
C ILE A 304 4.07 -6.51 22.65
N GLY A 305 4.52 -6.26 23.89
CA GLY A 305 3.83 -6.74 25.10
C GLY A 305 3.75 -8.27 25.23
N GLY A 306 4.67 -9.01 24.61
CA GLY A 306 4.65 -10.48 24.55
C GLY A 306 3.83 -11.06 23.39
N VAL A 307 3.35 -10.21 22.48
CA VAL A 307 2.61 -10.61 21.27
C VAL A 307 3.53 -10.44 20.06
N THR A 308 3.77 -11.52 19.32
CA THR A 308 4.46 -11.48 18.03
C THR A 308 3.43 -11.39 16.90
N GLU A 309 3.54 -10.35 16.07
CA GLU A 309 2.73 -10.17 14.85
C GLU A 309 3.48 -10.72 13.64
N ILE A 310 2.81 -11.60 12.90
CA ILE A 310 3.27 -12.22 11.65
C ILE A 310 2.37 -11.72 10.52
N LEU A 311 2.96 -11.37 9.37
CA LEU A 311 2.23 -11.14 8.13
C LEU A 311 2.47 -12.24 7.13
N ASP A 312 1.43 -12.58 6.39
CA ASP A 312 1.55 -13.30 5.13
C ASP A 312 1.73 -12.37 3.93
N TYR A 313 1.87 -12.95 2.74
CA TYR A 313 2.04 -12.22 1.47
C TYR A 313 0.81 -11.40 1.05
N GLU A 314 -0.37 -11.76 1.54
CA GLU A 314 -1.65 -11.09 1.27
C GLU A 314 -1.94 -9.97 2.27
N LEU A 315 -0.98 -9.66 3.16
CA LEU A 315 -1.10 -8.70 4.26
C LEU A 315 -2.06 -9.15 5.39
N GLY A 316 -2.43 -10.44 5.41
CA GLY A 316 -3.14 -11.06 6.54
C GLY A 316 -2.25 -11.13 7.77
N LYS A 317 -2.82 -10.85 8.94
CA LYS A 317 -2.15 -10.82 10.24
C LYS A 317 -2.46 -12.08 11.03
N ILE A 318 -1.41 -12.64 11.60
CA ILE A 318 -1.45 -13.73 12.55
C ILE A 318 -0.75 -13.25 13.81
N HIS A 319 -1.35 -13.49 14.98
CA HIS A 319 -0.74 -13.10 16.25
C HIS A 319 -0.39 -14.32 17.08
N VAL A 320 0.81 -14.33 17.65
CA VAL A 320 1.31 -15.42 18.49
C VAL A 320 1.64 -14.88 19.86
N VAL A 321 1.11 -15.51 20.90
CA VAL A 321 1.42 -15.23 22.30
C VAL A 321 1.96 -16.51 22.92
N GLU A 322 3.19 -16.46 23.40
CA GLU A 322 3.84 -17.56 24.11
C GLU A 322 3.97 -17.19 25.59
N ASP A 323 3.50 -18.08 26.47
CA ASP A 323 3.82 -18.03 27.89
C ASP A 323 4.57 -19.29 28.33
N ALA A 324 4.75 -19.49 29.64
CA ALA A 324 5.53 -20.62 30.16
C ALA A 324 4.85 -21.99 29.95
N GLU A 325 3.55 -22.03 29.70
CA GLU A 325 2.75 -23.26 29.66
C GLU A 325 2.19 -23.58 28.27
N LYS A 326 1.95 -22.57 27.43
CA LYS A 326 1.31 -22.75 26.12
C LYS A 326 1.62 -21.63 25.12
N VAL A 327 1.23 -21.91 23.89
CA VAL A 327 1.21 -20.96 22.78
C VAL A 327 -0.24 -20.74 22.36
N VAL A 328 -0.65 -19.48 22.26
CA VAL A 328 -1.90 -19.06 21.64
C VAL A 328 -1.60 -18.44 20.30
N ILE A 329 -2.30 -18.90 19.26
CA ILE A 329 -2.26 -18.33 17.92
C ILE A 329 -3.64 -17.75 17.62
N ILE A 330 -3.69 -16.52 17.14
CA ILE A 330 -4.93 -15.85 16.73
C ILE A 330 -4.90 -15.72 15.21
N ASP A 331 -5.88 -16.36 14.56
CA ASP A 331 -5.99 -16.58 13.12
C ASP A 331 -4.79 -17.32 12.50
N THR A 332 -4.95 -17.76 11.25
CA THR A 332 -3.95 -18.55 10.52
C THR A 332 -3.61 -18.00 9.14
N GLY A 333 -4.21 -16.89 8.71
CA GLY A 333 -3.88 -16.27 7.44
C GLY A 333 -4.20 -17.14 6.21
N MET A 334 -3.63 -16.76 5.07
CA MET A 334 -3.71 -17.51 3.81
C MET A 334 -2.39 -17.69 3.05
N GLY A 335 -1.27 -17.18 3.59
CA GLY A 335 0.07 -17.35 3.04
C GLY A 335 0.38 -18.76 2.56
N ALA A 336 1.09 -18.93 1.46
CA ALA A 336 1.27 -20.24 0.83
C ALA A 336 2.30 -21.15 1.54
N GLY A 337 3.06 -20.62 2.51
CA GLY A 337 4.06 -21.37 3.27
C GLY A 337 3.47 -22.18 4.42
N ASN A 338 4.28 -23.10 4.99
CA ASN A 338 3.90 -23.85 6.19
C ASN A 338 3.95 -22.96 7.44
N LEU A 339 2.79 -22.52 7.93
CA LEU A 339 2.69 -21.60 9.06
C LEU A 339 3.19 -22.22 10.36
N TYR A 340 2.87 -23.49 10.61
CA TYR A 340 3.27 -24.18 11.83
C TYR A 340 4.79 -24.26 11.96
N GLU A 341 5.48 -24.70 10.90
CA GLU A 341 6.94 -24.76 10.88
C GLU A 341 7.56 -23.36 11.03
N PHE A 342 7.00 -22.36 10.35
CA PHE A 342 7.46 -20.98 10.46
C PHE A 342 7.40 -20.48 11.90
N ILE A 343 6.26 -20.66 12.59
CA ILE A 343 6.07 -20.26 13.99
C ILE A 343 7.02 -21.03 14.89
N ARG A 344 7.07 -22.37 14.77
CA ARG A 344 7.95 -23.23 15.58
C ARG A 344 9.41 -22.81 15.49
N ASP A 345 9.89 -22.50 14.28
CA ASP A 345 11.32 -22.31 14.05
C ASP A 345 11.80 -20.87 14.19
N ASN A 346 10.92 -19.88 14.01
CA ASN A 346 11.30 -18.47 14.00
C ASN A 346 10.64 -17.63 15.10
N VAL A 347 9.57 -18.14 15.74
CA VAL A 347 8.80 -17.37 16.73
C VAL A 347 8.91 -17.98 18.12
N LEU A 348 8.74 -19.30 18.24
CA LEU A 348 8.69 -19.96 19.54
C LEU A 348 10.07 -20.04 20.20
N ILE A 349 10.11 -19.68 21.48
CA ILE A 349 11.26 -19.90 22.36
C ILE A 349 11.27 -21.37 22.78
N ASN A 350 10.15 -21.86 23.30
CA ASN A 350 9.95 -23.26 23.63
C ASN A 350 9.12 -23.97 22.55
N LYS A 351 9.85 -24.65 21.67
CA LYS A 351 9.30 -25.33 20.49
C LYS A 351 8.36 -26.50 20.78
N THR A 352 8.24 -26.96 22.03
CA THR A 352 7.44 -28.14 22.39
C THR A 352 6.15 -27.80 23.15
N LEU A 353 5.88 -26.50 23.39
CA LEU A 353 4.68 -26.11 24.12
C LEU A 353 3.39 -26.50 23.36
N PRO A 354 2.31 -26.82 24.09
CA PRO A 354 0.99 -27.02 23.49
C PRO A 354 0.49 -25.74 22.83
N ILE A 355 -0.17 -25.88 21.69
CA ILE A 355 -0.72 -24.81 20.87
C ILE A 355 -2.25 -24.84 20.95
N SER A 356 -2.85 -23.68 21.19
CA SER A 356 -4.27 -23.40 21.03
C SER A 356 -4.47 -22.32 19.98
N ILE A 357 -5.35 -22.57 19.01
CA ILE A 357 -5.67 -21.61 17.96
C ILE A 357 -7.02 -20.99 18.27
N PHE A 358 -7.11 -19.67 18.19
CA PHE A 358 -8.34 -18.89 18.37
C PHE A 358 -8.64 -18.17 17.07
N ILE A 359 -9.82 -18.42 16.50
CA ILE A 359 -10.22 -17.84 15.23
C ILE A 359 -11.15 -16.66 15.47
N THR A 360 -10.87 -15.52 14.84
CA THR A 360 -11.72 -14.32 14.93
C THR A 360 -12.99 -14.49 14.12
N HIS A 361 -12.90 -15.07 12.92
CA HIS A 361 -14.03 -15.40 12.06
C HIS A 361 -13.62 -16.35 10.91
N ARG A 362 -14.62 -16.91 10.22
CA ARG A 362 -14.46 -18.00 9.24
C ARG A 362 -13.92 -17.67 7.85
N HIS A 363 -13.59 -16.42 7.53
CA HIS A 363 -13.16 -16.14 6.15
C HIS A 363 -11.83 -16.81 5.82
N GLY A 364 -11.68 -17.18 4.54
CA GLY A 364 -10.57 -18.01 4.08
C GLY A 364 -9.21 -17.39 4.36
N ASP A 365 -9.09 -16.09 4.23
CA ASP A 365 -7.92 -15.28 4.58
C ASP A 365 -7.55 -15.31 6.06
N HIS A 366 -8.42 -15.81 6.94
CA HIS A 366 -8.13 -16.01 8.37
C HIS A 366 -7.93 -17.48 8.75
N ILE A 367 -8.48 -18.42 7.99
CA ILE A 367 -8.53 -19.85 8.37
C ILE A 367 -7.79 -20.79 7.42
N SER A 368 -7.16 -20.27 6.36
CA SER A 368 -6.64 -21.12 5.28
C SER A 368 -5.44 -21.97 5.66
N ARG A 369 -4.70 -21.64 6.72
CA ARG A 369 -3.52 -22.42 7.17
C ARG A 369 -3.75 -23.26 8.40
N LEU A 370 -5.01 -23.43 8.82
CA LEU A 370 -5.37 -24.41 9.85
C LEU A 370 -4.89 -25.83 9.51
N ASP A 371 -4.90 -26.19 8.22
CA ASP A 371 -4.44 -27.48 7.72
C ASP A 371 -2.96 -27.77 8.06
N ASN A 372 -2.13 -26.72 8.21
CA ASN A 372 -0.71 -26.87 8.57
C ASN A 372 -0.50 -27.38 10.01
N PHE A 373 -1.51 -27.30 10.87
CA PHE A 373 -1.45 -27.76 12.26
C PHE A 373 -2.06 -29.14 12.46
N VAL A 374 -2.75 -29.69 11.45
CA VAL A 374 -3.39 -31.00 11.53
C VAL A 374 -2.34 -32.09 11.66
N GLY A 375 -2.56 -33.02 12.59
CA GLY A 375 -1.65 -34.12 12.90
C GLY A 375 -0.44 -33.71 13.75
N GLN A 376 -0.30 -32.43 14.11
CA GLN A 376 0.75 -31.99 15.02
C GLN A 376 0.36 -32.27 16.46
N ASP A 377 1.23 -32.96 17.21
CA ASP A 377 1.00 -33.30 18.62
C ASP A 377 0.79 -32.06 19.50
N GLN A 378 1.39 -30.94 19.12
CA GLN A 378 1.27 -29.67 19.84
C GLN A 378 -0.12 -29.06 19.72
N LEU A 379 -0.86 -29.27 18.62
CA LEU A 379 -2.20 -28.73 18.48
C LEU A 379 -3.13 -29.40 19.49
N LYS A 380 -3.64 -28.62 20.46
CA LYS A 380 -4.54 -29.10 21.51
C LYS A 380 -5.99 -28.69 21.32
N ALA A 381 -6.23 -27.49 20.78
CA ALA A 381 -7.58 -26.99 20.56
C ALA A 381 -7.61 -25.93 19.46
N VAL A 382 -8.74 -25.88 18.75
CA VAL A 382 -9.11 -24.80 17.83
C VAL A 382 -10.43 -24.22 18.30
N TYR A 383 -10.42 -22.97 18.79
CA TYR A 383 -11.57 -22.27 19.32
C TYR A 383 -12.21 -21.38 18.25
N VAL A 384 -13.51 -21.60 18.03
CA VAL A 384 -14.30 -20.91 17.00
C VAL A 384 -15.65 -20.50 17.56
N HIS A 385 -16.28 -19.48 16.99
CA HIS A 385 -17.65 -19.15 17.39
C HIS A 385 -18.64 -20.26 17.01
N GLU A 386 -19.63 -20.54 17.86
CA GLU A 386 -20.59 -21.63 17.67
C GLU A 386 -21.41 -21.52 16.36
N THR A 387 -21.64 -20.31 15.86
CA THR A 387 -22.40 -20.08 14.62
C THR A 387 -21.58 -20.30 13.34
N GLU A 388 -20.29 -20.60 13.46
CA GLU A 388 -19.38 -20.75 12.31
C GLU A 388 -18.69 -22.11 12.26
N GLU A 389 -19.11 -23.05 13.12
CA GLU A 389 -18.54 -24.39 13.23
C GLU A 389 -18.49 -25.13 11.89
N ASP A 390 -19.44 -24.87 10.99
CA ASP A 390 -19.60 -25.50 9.67
C ASP A 390 -18.37 -25.38 8.75
N SER A 391 -17.51 -24.38 8.98
CA SER A 391 -16.39 -24.01 8.11
C SER A 391 -15.10 -24.79 8.38
N TYR A 392 -15.05 -25.57 9.47
CA TYR A 392 -13.83 -26.20 9.99
C TYR A 392 -13.68 -27.72 9.79
N PRO A 393 -14.75 -28.55 9.72
CA PRO A 393 -14.62 -30.01 9.62
C PRO A 393 -13.72 -30.49 8.48
N SER A 394 -13.87 -29.93 7.28
CA SER A 394 -13.05 -30.30 6.12
C SER A 394 -11.58 -29.90 6.26
N ARG A 395 -11.28 -28.86 7.06
CA ARG A 395 -9.93 -28.33 7.28
C ARG A 395 -9.18 -29.10 8.35
N LEU A 396 -9.87 -29.54 9.41
CA LEU A 396 -9.26 -30.26 10.52
C LEU A 396 -9.16 -31.77 10.29
N GLY A 397 -10.03 -32.35 9.47
CA GLY A 397 -9.99 -33.77 9.12
C GLY A 397 -9.89 -34.67 10.36
N PRO A 398 -8.80 -35.45 10.54
CA PRO A 398 -8.63 -36.34 11.68
C PRO A 398 -8.60 -35.61 13.04
N ASP A 399 -8.24 -34.32 13.05
CA ASP A 399 -8.16 -33.50 14.25
C ASP A 399 -9.48 -32.77 14.58
N ILE A 400 -10.59 -33.14 13.95
CA ILE A 400 -11.90 -32.51 14.22
C ILE A 400 -12.32 -32.58 15.69
N GLY A 401 -11.90 -33.61 16.43
CA GLY A 401 -12.13 -33.71 17.88
C GLY A 401 -11.44 -32.62 18.71
N LYS A 402 -10.52 -31.84 18.13
CA LYS A 402 -9.86 -30.68 18.74
C LYS A 402 -10.61 -29.37 18.50
N LEU A 403 -11.66 -29.35 17.66
CA LEU A 403 -12.51 -28.18 17.47
C LEU A 403 -13.33 -27.94 18.74
N GLN A 404 -13.39 -26.69 19.20
CA GLN A 404 -14.13 -26.26 20.37
C GLN A 404 -14.95 -25.02 20.01
N THR A 405 -16.28 -25.13 20.13
CA THR A 405 -17.16 -23.97 19.94
C THR A 405 -17.21 -23.15 21.22
N ILE A 406 -17.16 -21.83 21.06
CA ILE A 406 -17.16 -20.85 22.16
C ILE A 406 -18.24 -19.78 21.93
N LYS A 407 -18.58 -19.09 23.03
CA LYS A 407 -19.57 -18.00 23.07
C LYS A 407 -18.94 -16.74 23.66
N ASP A 408 -19.67 -15.63 23.60
CA ASP A 408 -19.35 -14.38 24.28
C ASP A 408 -18.95 -14.60 25.76
N GLY A 409 -17.82 -14.02 26.18
CA GLY A 409 -17.29 -14.12 27.53
C GLY A 409 -16.46 -15.39 27.83
N PHE A 410 -16.32 -16.33 26.89
CA PHE A 410 -15.37 -17.45 27.05
C PHE A 410 -13.96 -16.91 27.29
N SER A 411 -13.22 -17.50 28.23
CA SER A 411 -11.85 -17.08 28.50
C SER A 411 -10.94 -18.21 28.98
N ILE A 412 -9.64 -18.04 28.71
CA ILE A 412 -8.58 -18.93 29.21
C ILE A 412 -7.48 -18.12 29.92
N PRO A 413 -6.79 -18.69 30.93
CA PRO A 413 -5.58 -18.09 31.47
C PRO A 413 -4.44 -18.06 30.43
N LEU A 414 -3.77 -16.92 30.34
CA LEU A 414 -2.64 -16.69 29.43
C LEU A 414 -1.68 -15.63 30.00
N GLY A 415 -0.40 -15.96 30.20
CA GLY A 415 0.66 -15.01 30.50
C GLY A 415 0.41 -14.07 31.69
N GLY A 416 -0.17 -14.59 32.78
CA GLY A 416 -0.51 -13.84 33.99
C GLY A 416 -1.79 -12.99 33.90
N ASP A 417 -2.54 -13.12 32.81
CA ASP A 417 -3.84 -12.48 32.56
C ASP A 417 -4.80 -13.55 31.96
N LYS A 418 -5.85 -13.11 31.27
CA LYS A 418 -6.74 -13.97 30.49
C LYS A 418 -6.83 -13.48 29.04
N LEU A 419 -7.00 -14.44 28.13
CA LEU A 419 -7.53 -14.17 26.79
C LEU A 419 -9.05 -14.36 26.87
N GLU A 420 -9.81 -13.29 26.60
CA GLU A 420 -11.27 -13.28 26.69
C GLU A 420 -11.88 -13.03 25.31
N ALA A 421 -12.73 -13.96 24.86
CA ALA A 421 -13.54 -13.81 23.67
C ALA A 421 -14.70 -12.84 23.94
N PHE A 422 -14.93 -11.93 23.00
CA PHE A 422 -16.02 -10.97 23.05
C PHE A 422 -16.67 -10.88 21.68
N GLU A 423 -17.98 -11.06 21.65
CA GLU A 423 -18.74 -11.09 20.41
C GLU A 423 -18.96 -9.69 19.84
N VAL A 424 -18.61 -9.52 18.57
CA VAL A 424 -18.82 -8.30 17.78
C VAL A 424 -19.38 -8.68 16.41
N ILE A 425 -20.67 -9.07 16.38
CA ILE A 425 -21.35 -9.51 15.16
C ILE A 425 -21.45 -8.35 14.15
N GLY A 426 -21.17 -8.64 12.88
CA GLY A 426 -21.45 -7.73 11.77
C GLY A 426 -20.70 -8.07 10.49
N HIS A 427 -19.39 -8.26 10.57
CA HIS A 427 -18.62 -8.74 9.42
C HIS A 427 -19.05 -10.19 9.07
N THR A 428 -19.15 -11.03 10.10
CA THR A 428 -19.78 -12.35 10.07
C THR A 428 -20.67 -12.55 11.32
N PRO A 429 -21.53 -13.60 11.37
CA PRO A 429 -22.43 -13.86 12.48
C PRO A 429 -21.71 -14.44 13.70
N GLY A 430 -20.48 -14.92 13.53
CA GLY A 430 -19.62 -15.37 14.63
C GLY A 430 -18.33 -14.58 14.74
N SER A 431 -18.31 -13.33 14.28
CA SER A 431 -17.18 -12.43 14.48
C SER A 431 -16.89 -12.23 15.97
N LEU A 432 -15.69 -12.63 16.37
CA LEU A 432 -15.14 -12.46 17.71
C LEU A 432 -13.99 -11.45 17.69
N VAL A 433 -13.88 -10.69 18.78
CA VAL A 433 -12.64 -10.02 19.16
C VAL A 433 -12.09 -10.65 20.43
N TYR A 434 -10.77 -10.63 20.60
CA TYR A 434 -10.11 -11.19 21.78
C TYR A 434 -9.43 -10.10 22.60
N PHE A 435 -9.81 -9.98 23.87
CA PHE A 435 -9.17 -9.10 24.83
C PHE A 435 -8.00 -9.82 25.50
N TYR A 436 -6.84 -9.18 25.52
CA TYR A 436 -5.65 -9.64 26.24
C TYR A 436 -4.86 -8.44 26.75
N LYS A 437 -4.70 -8.29 28.07
CA LYS A 437 -4.07 -7.10 28.68
C LYS A 437 -4.72 -5.81 28.15
N ASN A 438 -3.96 -4.95 27.49
CA ASN A 438 -4.40 -3.71 26.83
C ASN A 438 -4.50 -3.85 25.30
N ILE A 439 -4.67 -5.07 24.78
CA ILE A 439 -4.76 -5.39 23.36
C ILE A 439 -6.14 -5.99 23.05
N ILE A 440 -6.70 -5.60 21.91
CA ILE A 440 -7.87 -6.21 21.28
C ILE A 440 -7.44 -6.77 19.93
N PHE A 441 -7.51 -8.08 19.75
CA PHE A 441 -7.35 -8.72 18.45
C PHE A 441 -8.71 -8.75 17.78
N SER A 442 -8.88 -7.99 16.71
CA SER A 442 -10.23 -7.71 16.19
C SER A 442 -10.58 -8.45 14.91
N GLY A 443 -9.61 -9.10 14.26
CA GLY A 443 -9.79 -9.61 12.90
C GLY A 443 -10.41 -8.52 12.02
N ASP A 444 -11.50 -8.86 11.34
CA ASP A 444 -12.26 -7.93 10.51
C ASP A 444 -13.54 -7.41 11.15
N ALA A 445 -13.83 -7.80 12.39
CA ALA A 445 -14.98 -7.29 13.13
C ALA A 445 -14.87 -5.77 13.31
N ILE A 446 -13.66 -5.27 13.56
CA ILE A 446 -13.38 -3.84 13.56
C ILE A 446 -11.92 -3.57 13.20
N GLY A 447 -11.69 -2.73 12.21
CA GLY A 447 -10.33 -2.41 11.76
C GLY A 447 -10.07 -2.94 10.36
N SER A 448 -8.81 -3.18 10.04
CA SER A 448 -8.28 -3.52 8.71
C SER A 448 -8.25 -2.35 7.73
N GLY A 449 -9.10 -1.35 7.91
CA GLY A 449 -9.11 -0.13 7.12
C GLY A 449 -10.44 0.10 6.45
N ASP A 450 -10.78 -0.85 5.60
CA ASP A 450 -12.07 -0.98 4.96
C ASP A 450 -12.81 -2.12 5.67
N ALA A 451 -13.82 -1.80 6.48
CA ALA A 451 -14.63 -2.82 7.14
C ALA A 451 -15.74 -3.27 6.19
N TRP A 452 -15.64 -4.51 5.67
CA TRP A 452 -16.60 -5.07 4.72
C TRP A 452 -17.83 -5.61 5.42
N MET A 453 -19.01 -5.12 5.04
CA MET A 453 -20.29 -5.55 5.62
C MET A 453 -21.19 -6.20 4.56
N GLN A 454 -22.20 -6.93 5.03
CA GLN A 454 -23.29 -7.46 4.19
C GLN A 454 -22.82 -8.41 3.06
N ILE A 455 -21.68 -9.05 3.25
CA ILE A 455 -21.13 -10.12 2.40
C ILE A 455 -21.88 -11.46 2.61
N GLY A 456 -23.21 -11.37 2.71
CA GLY A 456 -24.12 -12.51 2.84
C GLY A 456 -24.41 -12.97 4.26
N MET A 457 -24.05 -12.18 5.28
CA MET A 457 -24.02 -12.64 6.67
C MET A 457 -24.82 -11.81 7.70
N CYS A 458 -24.54 -10.50 7.83
CA CYS A 458 -25.20 -9.66 8.86
C CYS A 458 -25.60 -8.26 8.38
N SER A 459 -26.58 -7.68 9.07
CA SER A 459 -27.07 -6.32 8.82
C SER A 459 -26.14 -5.24 9.41
N ILE A 460 -26.10 -4.06 8.80
CA ILE A 460 -25.38 -2.89 9.34
C ILE A 460 -25.97 -2.45 10.68
N VAL A 461 -27.27 -2.67 10.90
CA VAL A 461 -27.95 -2.34 12.15
C VAL A 461 -27.47 -3.22 13.30
N ASP A 462 -27.25 -4.50 13.05
CA ASP A 462 -26.67 -5.38 14.08
C ASP A 462 -25.20 -5.07 14.32
N TYR A 463 -24.46 -4.72 13.26
CA TYR A 463 -23.10 -4.22 13.40
C TYR A 463 -23.03 -2.97 14.29
N GLN A 464 -23.91 -1.99 14.07
CA GLN A 464 -24.00 -0.77 14.90
C GLN A 464 -24.14 -1.10 16.39
N LYS A 465 -25.07 -2.01 16.74
CA LYS A 465 -25.29 -2.41 18.14
C LYS A 465 -24.05 -3.08 18.72
N ASN A 466 -23.36 -3.90 17.95
CA ASN A 466 -22.17 -4.62 18.39
C ASN A 466 -20.93 -3.72 18.54
N VAL A 467 -20.75 -2.73 17.66
CA VAL A 467 -19.70 -1.72 17.84
C VAL A 467 -19.99 -0.86 19.08
N GLN A 468 -21.25 -0.50 19.35
CA GLN A 468 -21.61 0.17 20.60
C GLN A 468 -21.33 -0.71 21.82
N LYS A 469 -21.72 -1.99 21.80
CA LYS A 469 -21.44 -2.97 22.85
C LYS A 469 -19.93 -3.09 23.13
N LEU A 470 -19.11 -3.10 22.08
CA LEU A 470 -17.65 -3.09 22.19
C LEU A 470 -17.13 -1.80 22.85
N LEU A 471 -17.64 -0.64 22.46
CA LEU A 471 -17.26 0.64 23.07
C LEU A 471 -17.64 0.71 24.55
N ASP A 472 -18.80 0.18 24.92
CA ASP A 472 -19.25 0.09 26.31
C ASP A 472 -18.31 -0.81 27.14
N ARG A 473 -17.85 -1.93 26.56
CA ARG A 473 -16.86 -2.83 27.17
C ARG A 473 -15.47 -2.20 27.29
N ILE A 474 -15.08 -1.38 26.32
CA ILE A 474 -13.82 -0.61 26.38
C ILE A 474 -13.90 0.44 27.49
N GLY A 475 -15.03 1.16 27.61
CA GLY A 475 -15.23 2.19 28.61
C GLY A 475 -14.18 3.30 28.51
N ASN A 476 -13.52 3.63 29.62
CA ASN A 476 -12.43 4.63 29.64
C ASN A 476 -11.03 4.01 29.54
N ASN A 477 -10.95 2.70 29.28
CA ASN A 477 -9.67 2.00 29.23
C ASN A 477 -8.97 2.27 27.89
N SER A 478 -7.64 2.32 27.93
CA SER A 478 -6.83 2.47 26.73
C SER A 478 -6.48 1.09 26.15
N TYR A 479 -6.97 0.81 24.94
CA TYR A 479 -6.68 -0.41 24.20
C TYR A 479 -6.01 -0.11 22.86
N PHE A 480 -5.05 -0.97 22.49
CA PHE A 480 -4.56 -1.10 21.13
C PHE A 480 -5.40 -2.13 20.38
N ILE A 481 -5.90 -1.78 19.21
CA ILE A 481 -6.65 -2.68 18.33
C ILE A 481 -5.70 -3.22 17.26
N LEU A 482 -5.57 -4.55 17.20
CA LEU A 482 -4.79 -5.28 16.21
C LEU A 482 -5.75 -5.98 15.23
N PRO A 483 -5.91 -5.43 14.02
CA PRO A 483 -6.87 -5.94 13.04
C PRO A 483 -6.34 -7.17 12.28
N GLY A 484 -7.19 -7.71 11.40
CA GLY A 484 -6.92 -8.82 10.49
C GLY A 484 -5.95 -8.52 9.36
N HIS A 485 -5.92 -7.28 8.87
CA HIS A 485 -5.06 -6.92 7.73
C HIS A 485 -4.13 -5.73 8.01
N TYR A 486 -3.02 -5.69 7.26
CA TYR A 486 -2.03 -4.62 7.30
C TYR A 486 -2.22 -3.58 6.18
N GLU A 487 -3.46 -3.15 5.93
CA GLU A 487 -3.72 -2.09 4.93
C GLU A 487 -3.48 -0.70 5.50
N TYR A 488 -3.87 -0.48 6.77
CA TYR A 488 -3.60 0.75 7.50
C TYR A 488 -2.55 0.52 8.59
N ARG A 489 -1.55 1.39 8.60
CA ARG A 489 -0.37 1.27 9.48
C ARG A 489 -0.40 2.17 10.70
N LYS A 490 -1.40 3.05 10.81
CA LYS A 490 -1.66 3.76 12.06
C LYS A 490 -2.24 2.75 13.06
N GLN A 491 -1.69 2.74 14.27
CA GLN A 491 -2.20 1.90 15.35
C GLN A 491 -3.66 2.27 15.63
N PHE A 492 -4.55 1.30 15.49
CA PHE A 492 -5.96 1.48 15.83
C PHE A 492 -6.12 1.47 17.35
N ASN A 493 -7.09 2.25 17.83
CA ASN A 493 -7.36 2.48 19.25
C ASN A 493 -8.85 2.76 19.45
N GLN A 494 -9.25 3.11 20.66
CA GLN A 494 -10.64 3.43 20.97
C GLN A 494 -11.25 4.53 20.08
N LEU A 495 -10.48 5.56 19.70
CA LEU A 495 -10.97 6.62 18.81
C LEU A 495 -11.39 6.05 17.46
N TYR A 496 -10.66 5.06 16.94
CA TYR A 496 -11.05 4.38 15.71
C TYR A 496 -12.41 3.69 15.85
N ALA A 497 -12.65 2.99 16.96
CA ALA A 497 -13.92 2.33 17.20
C ALA A 497 -15.09 3.34 17.31
N GLN A 498 -14.85 4.50 17.92
CA GLN A 498 -15.81 5.62 17.97
C GLN A 498 -16.08 6.21 16.59
N ASN A 499 -15.03 6.36 15.77
CA ASN A 499 -15.13 6.83 14.40
C ASN A 499 -15.91 5.83 13.53
N MET A 500 -15.68 4.52 13.70
CA MET A 500 -16.45 3.47 13.02
C MET A 500 -17.92 3.53 13.41
N LEU A 501 -18.25 3.63 14.70
CA LEU A 501 -19.64 3.79 15.14
C LEU A 501 -20.28 5.04 14.53
N THR A 502 -19.53 6.16 14.47
CA THR A 502 -20.02 7.41 13.85
C THR A 502 -20.27 7.24 12.36
N CYS A 503 -19.39 6.53 11.65
CA CYS A 503 -19.55 6.21 10.24
C CYS A 503 -20.81 5.35 10.02
N VAL A 504 -20.97 4.27 10.79
CA VAL A 504 -22.14 3.38 10.72
C VAL A 504 -23.44 4.14 11.03
N ASN A 505 -23.43 4.99 12.06
CA ASN A 505 -24.55 5.87 12.39
C ASN A 505 -24.90 6.81 11.23
N GLY A 506 -23.88 7.34 10.55
CA GLY A 506 -24.06 8.22 9.41
C GLY A 506 -24.66 7.52 8.20
N VAL A 507 -24.28 6.26 7.96
CA VAL A 507 -24.87 5.40 6.93
C VAL A 507 -26.34 5.12 7.24
N ILE A 508 -26.66 4.68 8.46
CA ILE A 508 -28.03 4.38 8.89
C ILE A 508 -28.92 5.62 8.81
N LYS A 509 -28.42 6.79 9.23
CA LYS A 509 -29.20 8.04 9.20
C LYS A 509 -29.24 8.70 7.82
N GLY A 510 -28.47 8.21 6.84
CA GLY A 510 -28.32 8.85 5.53
C GLY A 510 -27.60 10.21 5.58
N THR A 511 -26.82 10.48 6.63
CA THR A 511 -26.07 11.74 6.76
C THR A 511 -24.69 11.68 6.11
N ILE A 512 -24.20 10.48 5.77
CA ILE A 512 -23.00 10.29 4.97
C ILE A 512 -23.44 9.88 3.55
N THR A 513 -23.05 10.67 2.57
CA THR A 513 -23.28 10.34 1.15
C THR A 513 -22.42 9.13 0.78
N PRO A 514 -23.01 8.06 0.22
CA PRO A 514 -22.25 6.90 -0.24
C PRO A 514 -21.27 7.29 -1.35
N GLY A 515 -20.00 6.92 -1.19
CA GLY A 515 -19.00 6.96 -2.25
C GLY A 515 -19.02 5.67 -3.08
N ILE A 516 -18.34 5.70 -4.23
CA ILE A 516 -18.17 4.52 -5.09
C ILE A 516 -17.04 3.65 -4.53
N TYR A 517 -17.31 2.37 -4.28
CA TYR A 517 -16.25 1.39 -4.01
C TYR A 517 -15.71 0.82 -5.32
N GLN A 518 -14.39 0.69 -5.45
CA GLN A 518 -13.77 0.41 -6.74
C GLN A 518 -13.64 -1.07 -7.08
N ARG A 519 -13.83 -1.98 -6.11
CA ARG A 519 -13.58 -3.41 -6.33
C ARG A 519 -14.81 -4.22 -6.72
N ASN A 520 -16.00 -3.69 -6.44
CA ASN A 520 -17.28 -4.32 -6.75
C ASN A 520 -18.41 -3.27 -6.75
N ASN A 521 -19.66 -3.70 -6.80
CA ASN A 521 -20.83 -2.81 -6.84
C ASN A 521 -21.27 -2.26 -5.47
N SER A 522 -20.46 -2.42 -4.42
CA SER A 522 -20.72 -1.83 -3.11
C SER A 522 -20.45 -0.32 -3.10
N ALA A 523 -20.93 0.35 -2.07
CA ALA A 523 -20.56 1.70 -1.71
C ALA A 523 -19.50 1.72 -0.60
N ILE A 524 -18.81 2.85 -0.46
CA ILE A 524 -17.93 3.16 0.67
C ILE A 524 -18.45 4.38 1.41
N ALA A 525 -18.53 4.30 2.73
CA ALA A 525 -18.72 5.45 3.60
C ALA A 525 -17.45 5.67 4.41
N THR A 526 -17.00 6.92 4.49
CA THR A 526 -15.78 7.29 5.22
C THR A 526 -16.10 8.37 6.24
N TYR A 527 -15.68 8.15 7.48
CA TYR A 527 -15.64 9.17 8.53
C TYR A 527 -14.19 9.44 8.95
N MET A 528 -13.77 10.70 8.87
CA MET A 528 -12.41 11.11 9.19
C MET A 528 -12.40 11.96 10.46
N ASN A 529 -11.65 11.51 11.48
CA ASN A 529 -11.44 12.27 12.70
C ASN A 529 -10.14 11.84 13.39
N GLY A 530 -9.41 12.79 13.99
CA GLY A 530 -8.15 12.52 14.70
C GLY A 530 -7.06 11.87 13.83
N GLY A 531 -7.08 12.11 12.51
CA GLY A 531 -6.12 11.53 11.58
C GLY A 531 -6.31 10.03 11.32
N GLN A 532 -7.45 9.45 11.69
CA GLN A 532 -7.87 8.09 11.35
C GLN A 532 -9.08 8.13 10.40
N ASN A 533 -9.07 7.25 9.40
CA ASN A 533 -10.18 7.07 8.47
C ASN A 533 -10.91 5.79 8.86
N ALA A 534 -12.18 5.92 9.24
CA ALA A 534 -13.09 4.81 9.47
C ALA A 534 -13.88 4.58 8.18
N ASN A 535 -13.60 3.49 7.47
CA ASN A 535 -14.31 3.15 6.24
C ASN A 535 -15.24 1.95 6.43
N LEU A 536 -16.45 2.06 5.89
CA LEU A 536 -17.44 1.00 5.85
C LEU A 536 -17.75 0.68 4.38
N ILE A 537 -17.53 -0.57 3.96
CA ILE A 537 -17.94 -1.06 2.64
C ILE A 537 -19.27 -1.77 2.78
N TYR A 538 -20.27 -1.37 1.99
CA TYR A 538 -21.64 -1.83 2.18
C TYR A 538 -22.50 -1.74 0.91
N PHE A 539 -23.60 -2.48 0.88
CA PHE A 539 -24.61 -2.41 -0.17
C PHE A 539 -25.73 -1.47 0.27
N THR A 540 -25.88 -0.35 -0.46
CA THR A 540 -26.84 0.72 -0.11
C THR A 540 -28.28 0.23 -0.01
N GLU A 541 -28.65 -0.73 -0.84
CA GLU A 541 -29.97 -1.33 -0.92
C GLU A 541 -30.27 -2.31 0.22
N LYS A 542 -29.23 -2.80 0.93
CA LYS A 542 -29.35 -3.79 2.01
C LYS A 542 -29.29 -3.18 3.41
N VAL A 543 -29.13 -1.86 3.55
CA VAL A 543 -28.95 -1.20 4.86
C VAL A 543 -30.08 -1.56 5.84
N PHE A 544 -31.32 -1.60 5.34
CA PHE A 544 -32.52 -1.94 6.13
C PHE A 544 -33.23 -3.22 5.68
N ASN A 545 -32.80 -3.82 4.57
CA ASN A 545 -33.42 -4.98 3.94
C ASN A 545 -32.40 -6.12 3.89
N PHE A 546 -31.97 -6.57 5.07
CA PHE A 546 -30.95 -7.61 5.21
C PHE A 546 -31.56 -9.00 5.31
#